data_AF-A0A174MXP3-F1
#
_entry.id   AF-A0A174MXP3-F1
#
_cell.length_a   1.000
_cell.length_b   1.000
_cell.length_c   1.000
_cell.angle_alpha   90.00
_cell.angle_beta   90.00
_cell.angle_gamma   90.00
#
_symmetry.space_group_name_H-M   'P 1'
#
loop_
_entity.id
_entity.type
_entity.pdbx_description
1 polymer ?
#
loop_
_entity_poly.entity_id
_entity_poly.type
_entity_poly.pdbx_seq_one_letter_code
_entity_poly.pdbx_strand_id
1 'polypeptide(L)'
;MTVPEEVSQQEDLLVARSSELGGNSNTAVALTFNHALTAVRFVCGNDMREGTVKQVRLKNVYSRGTYNMGTQTWSGLDTPASFSQALDKVTTGTADEALTSEAQTFMMLPQRLPEGAQIEVLFTDDTHTGHTLIADIKGSEWPMGKTVTYKISSSSLNWTYTLDVTALADFTYTGGTQQYCVTSYRQNAQGEKEAAEWTAQYAEDGTT
;
A
#
# COMPACT_ATOMS: atom_id res chain seq x y z
N MET A 1 16.63 -17.86 -9.30
CA MET A 1 15.49 -18.02 -8.37
C MET A 1 14.36 -17.15 -8.86
N THR A 2 13.12 -17.64 -8.74
CA THR A 2 11.90 -16.88 -8.98
C THR A 2 11.07 -16.95 -7.72
N VAL A 3 10.56 -15.81 -7.26
CA VAL A 3 9.66 -15.73 -6.10
C VAL A 3 8.27 -16.21 -6.51
N PRO A 4 7.66 -17.18 -5.81
CA PRO A 4 6.28 -17.59 -6.04
C PRO A 4 5.29 -16.44 -5.85
N GLU A 5 4.26 -16.37 -6.68
CA GLU A 5 3.21 -15.33 -6.59
C GLU A 5 2.38 -15.48 -5.32
N GLU A 6 2.08 -16.72 -4.93
CA GLU A 6 1.37 -17.07 -3.70
C GLU A 6 2.32 -16.97 -2.51
N VAL A 7 2.05 -16.05 -1.60
CA VAL A 7 2.86 -15.82 -0.39
C VAL A 7 2.94 -17.06 0.49
N SER A 8 1.88 -17.88 0.54
CA SER A 8 1.86 -19.14 1.27
C SER A 8 2.85 -20.19 0.73
N GLN A 9 3.35 -20.00 -0.49
CA GLN A 9 4.37 -20.84 -1.12
C GLN A 9 5.76 -20.18 -1.10
N GLN A 10 5.87 -18.96 -0.58
CA GLN A 10 7.15 -18.28 -0.44
C GLN A 10 7.89 -18.86 0.76
N GLU A 11 9.13 -19.26 0.51
CA GLU A 11 10.01 -19.83 1.53
C GLU A 11 11.11 -18.83 1.88
N ASP A 12 11.55 -18.85 3.13
CA ASP A 12 12.69 -18.07 3.57
C ASP A 12 14.00 -18.74 3.13
N LEU A 13 14.78 -18.05 2.30
CA LEU A 13 16.05 -18.56 1.81
C LEU A 13 17.18 -18.20 2.76
N LEU A 14 17.68 -19.20 3.49
CA LEU A 14 18.85 -19.08 4.35
C LEU A 14 20.12 -19.54 3.64
N VAL A 15 21.20 -18.76 3.80
CA VAL A 15 22.50 -19.00 3.18
C VAL A 15 23.62 -18.91 4.20
N ALA A 16 24.56 -19.84 4.14
CA ALA A 16 25.74 -19.87 4.99
C ALA A 16 26.99 -20.07 4.13
N ARG A 17 28.07 -19.38 4.51
CA ARG A 17 29.39 -19.52 3.90
C ARG A 17 30.42 -19.70 5.00
N SER A 18 31.27 -20.72 4.88
CA SER A 18 32.48 -20.86 5.70
C SER A 18 33.67 -20.23 4.98
N SER A 19 34.75 -19.98 5.72
CA SER A 19 36.06 -19.76 5.11
C SER A 19 36.50 -21.01 4.33
N GLU A 20 37.47 -20.84 3.43
CA GLU A 20 38.12 -21.97 2.77
C GLU A 20 38.72 -22.91 3.82
N LEU A 21 38.52 -24.22 3.60
CA LEU A 21 39.03 -25.27 4.46
C LEU A 21 40.02 -26.11 3.67
N GLY A 22 41.18 -26.41 4.26
CA GLY A 22 42.14 -27.33 3.65
C GLY A 22 41.53 -28.73 3.53
N GLY A 23 41.88 -29.45 2.45
CA GLY A 23 41.24 -30.72 2.06
C GLY A 23 41.28 -31.88 3.06
N ASN A 24 41.93 -31.72 4.22
CA ASN A 24 42.02 -32.71 5.31
C ASN A 24 41.69 -32.10 6.69
N SER A 25 40.91 -31.02 6.77
CA SER A 25 40.53 -30.44 8.05
C SER A 25 39.43 -31.27 8.74
N ASN A 26 39.75 -31.91 9.88
CA ASN A 26 38.79 -32.63 10.73
C ASN A 26 38.24 -31.76 11.87
N THR A 27 38.19 -30.44 11.65
CA THR A 27 37.69 -29.47 12.63
C THR A 27 36.22 -29.17 12.38
N ALA A 28 35.43 -29.09 13.44
CA ALA A 28 34.04 -28.63 13.34
C ALA A 28 34.00 -27.21 12.76
N VAL A 29 33.11 -26.99 11.80
CA VAL A 29 32.95 -25.71 11.10
C VAL A 29 31.63 -25.10 11.56
N ALA A 30 31.69 -23.94 12.20
CA ALA A 30 30.49 -23.18 12.52
C ALA A 30 29.94 -22.54 11.24
N LEU A 31 28.69 -22.85 10.89
CA LEU A 31 27.97 -22.23 9.79
C LEU A 31 27.01 -21.17 10.35
N THR A 32 27.24 -19.91 9.97
CA THR A 32 26.31 -18.82 10.27
C THR A 32 25.35 -18.64 9.10
N PHE A 33 24.07 -18.92 9.35
CA PHE A 33 23.01 -18.71 8.36
C PHE A 33 22.54 -17.26 8.38
N ASN A 34 22.30 -16.72 7.19
CA ASN A 34 21.79 -15.37 6.98
C ASN A 34 20.58 -15.45 6.04
N HIS A 35 19.62 -14.55 6.23
CA HIS A 35 18.49 -14.38 5.31
C HIS A 35 18.96 -13.76 4.00
N ALA A 36 18.75 -14.46 2.89
CA ALA A 36 19.06 -13.96 1.55
C ALA A 36 17.94 -13.09 0.98
N LEU A 37 16.74 -13.09 1.56
CA LEU A 37 15.59 -12.33 1.09
C LEU A 37 15.31 -11.09 1.96
N THR A 38 14.38 -10.26 1.51
CA THR A 38 13.81 -9.15 2.27
C THR A 38 12.42 -9.53 2.73
N ALA A 39 12.16 -9.46 4.02
CA ALA A 39 10.82 -9.62 4.57
C ALA A 39 10.03 -8.30 4.41
N VAL A 40 8.84 -8.32 3.84
CA VAL A 40 7.98 -7.12 3.71
C VAL A 40 6.68 -7.35 4.47
N ARG A 41 6.41 -6.47 5.45
CA ARG A 41 5.22 -6.53 6.30
C ARG A 41 4.51 -5.19 6.37
N PHE A 42 3.26 -5.23 6.82
CA PHE A 42 2.37 -4.07 6.86
C PHE A 42 1.83 -3.85 8.27
N VAL A 43 1.76 -2.59 8.67
CA VAL A 43 1.17 -2.13 9.94
C VAL A 43 0.29 -0.91 9.70
N CYS A 44 -0.56 -0.58 10.66
CA CYS A 44 -1.32 0.66 10.65
C CYS A 44 -0.41 1.88 10.80
N GLY A 45 -0.60 2.86 9.94
CA GLY A 45 -0.03 4.20 10.07
C GLY A 45 -0.83 5.07 11.03
N ASN A 46 -0.34 6.28 11.28
CA ASN A 46 -0.91 7.18 12.29
C ASN A 46 -2.33 7.64 11.95
N ASP A 47 -2.63 7.82 10.67
CA ASP A 47 -3.94 8.29 10.20
C ASP A 47 -4.71 7.17 9.49
N MET A 48 -4.70 5.97 10.07
CA MET A 48 -5.49 4.84 9.56
C MET A 48 -6.89 4.88 10.18
N ARG A 49 -7.94 4.85 9.35
CA ARG A 49 -9.33 4.72 9.80
C ARG A 49 -9.61 3.32 10.32
N GLU A 50 -10.60 3.23 11.21
CA GLU A 50 -11.21 1.97 11.60
C GLU A 50 -11.85 1.29 10.38
N GLY A 51 -11.74 -0.03 10.31
CA GLY A 51 -12.26 -0.81 9.19
C GLY A 51 -11.57 -2.16 9.04
N THR A 52 -11.57 -2.69 7.83
CA THR A 52 -10.99 -3.99 7.50
C THR A 52 -10.05 -3.90 6.30
N VAL A 53 -8.79 -4.31 6.48
CA VAL A 53 -7.85 -4.49 5.37
C VAL A 53 -8.08 -5.87 4.76
N LYS A 54 -8.66 -5.89 3.56
CA LYS A 54 -9.02 -7.13 2.85
C LYS A 54 -7.83 -7.75 2.14
N GLN A 55 -7.00 -6.93 1.50
CA GLN A 55 -5.87 -7.41 0.70
C GLN A 55 -4.76 -6.35 0.66
N VAL A 56 -3.51 -6.81 0.60
CA VAL A 56 -2.36 -6.00 0.19
C VAL A 56 -1.73 -6.61 -1.05
N ARG A 57 -1.27 -5.77 -1.98
CA ARG A 57 -0.61 -6.19 -3.21
C ARG A 57 0.63 -5.33 -3.48
N LEU A 58 1.75 -6.00 -3.73
CA LEU A 58 2.98 -5.42 -4.25
C LEU A 58 2.93 -5.52 -5.77
N LYS A 59 3.00 -4.40 -6.49
CA LYS A 59 2.88 -4.35 -7.96
C LYS A 59 4.20 -3.96 -8.59
N ASN A 60 4.49 -4.59 -9.71
CA ASN A 60 5.61 -4.25 -10.59
C ASN A 60 6.96 -4.25 -9.86
N VAL A 61 7.20 -5.28 -9.04
CA VAL A 61 8.47 -5.50 -8.34
C VAL A 61 9.19 -6.69 -8.99
N TYR A 62 10.53 -6.69 -9.00
CA TYR A 62 11.29 -7.77 -9.63
C TYR A 62 11.07 -9.09 -8.90
N SER A 63 10.70 -10.11 -9.65
CA SER A 63 10.35 -11.44 -9.16
C SER A 63 11.46 -12.46 -9.32
N ARG A 64 12.45 -12.18 -10.18
CA ARG A 64 13.49 -13.13 -10.55
C ARG A 64 14.88 -12.52 -10.44
N GLY A 65 15.82 -13.34 -10.01
CA GLY A 65 17.23 -12.96 -9.86
C GLY A 65 18.13 -14.16 -9.61
N THR A 66 19.44 -13.92 -9.59
CA THR A 66 20.47 -14.93 -9.32
C THR A 66 21.27 -14.55 -8.08
N TYR A 67 21.31 -15.46 -7.11
CA TYR A 67 22.13 -15.33 -5.90
C TYR A 67 23.52 -15.93 -6.13
N ASN A 68 24.56 -15.15 -5.86
CA ASN A 68 25.94 -15.62 -5.91
C ASN A 68 26.41 -16.01 -4.50
N MET A 69 26.64 -17.30 -4.27
CA MET A 69 27.11 -17.83 -2.98
C MET A 69 28.50 -17.31 -2.58
N GLY A 70 29.38 -17.03 -3.54
CA GLY A 70 30.75 -16.57 -3.30
C GLY A 70 30.81 -15.11 -2.84
N THR A 71 30.02 -14.23 -3.46
CA THR A 71 29.95 -12.80 -3.07
C THR A 71 28.83 -12.52 -2.07
N GLN A 72 27.91 -13.47 -1.87
CA GLN A 72 26.70 -13.34 -1.06
C GLN A 72 25.77 -12.20 -1.52
N THR A 73 25.67 -11.99 -2.84
CA THR A 73 24.88 -10.89 -3.42
C THR A 73 23.89 -11.39 -4.47
N TRP A 74 22.78 -10.66 -4.60
CA TRP A 74 21.85 -10.79 -5.71
C TRP A 74 22.30 -10.01 -6.94
N SER A 75 22.00 -10.55 -8.12
CA SER A 75 22.27 -9.91 -9.41
C SER A 75 21.25 -10.37 -10.46
N GLY A 76 21.19 -9.68 -11.60
CA GLY A 76 20.26 -10.05 -12.68
C GLY A 76 18.80 -9.96 -12.27
N LEU A 77 18.46 -8.98 -11.43
CA LEU A 77 17.08 -8.73 -10.99
C LEU A 77 16.25 -8.29 -12.19
N ASP A 78 15.20 -9.04 -12.50
CA ASP A 78 14.34 -8.80 -13.65
C ASP A 78 12.90 -9.27 -13.42
N THR A 79 12.11 -9.25 -14.49
CA THR A 79 10.73 -9.76 -14.53
C THR A 79 9.83 -9.08 -13.50
N PRO A 80 9.39 -7.84 -13.75
CA PRO A 80 8.42 -7.19 -12.89
C PRO A 80 7.13 -8.01 -12.80
N ALA A 81 6.67 -8.27 -11.58
CA ALA A 81 5.46 -9.04 -11.29
C ALA A 81 4.66 -8.41 -10.14
N SER A 82 3.49 -8.97 -9.86
CA SER A 82 2.65 -8.56 -8.73
C SER A 82 2.42 -9.72 -7.77
N PHE A 83 2.46 -9.41 -6.47
CA PHE A 83 2.30 -10.39 -5.39
C PHE A 83 1.15 -9.92 -4.51
N SER A 84 0.20 -10.79 -4.23
CA SER A 84 -1.02 -10.44 -3.48
C SER A 84 -1.11 -11.29 -2.22
N GLN A 85 -1.59 -10.68 -1.14
CA GLN A 85 -1.91 -11.36 0.10
C GLN A 85 -3.30 -10.95 0.55
N ALA A 86 -4.22 -11.92 0.59
CA ALA A 86 -5.49 -11.75 1.27
C ALA A 86 -5.27 -11.76 2.79
N LEU A 87 -5.90 -10.82 3.50
CA LEU A 87 -5.74 -10.63 4.94
C LEU A 87 -7.05 -10.83 5.69
N ASP A 88 -8.06 -10.02 5.36
CA ASP A 88 -9.30 -9.89 6.12
C ASP A 88 -9.08 -9.46 7.60
N LYS A 89 -8.17 -8.50 7.79
CA LYS A 89 -7.76 -8.01 9.11
C LYS A 89 -8.58 -6.77 9.50
N VAL A 90 -9.40 -6.91 10.55
CA VAL A 90 -10.03 -5.77 11.21
C VAL A 90 -8.97 -4.95 11.94
N THR A 91 -9.03 -3.64 11.78
CA THR A 91 -8.16 -2.68 12.48
C THR A 91 -8.99 -1.61 13.19
N THR A 92 -8.47 -1.19 14.34
CA THR A 92 -9.02 -0.09 15.15
C THR A 92 -8.40 1.26 14.79
N GLY A 93 -7.58 1.34 13.74
CA GLY A 93 -6.84 2.55 13.39
C GLY A 93 -5.67 2.86 14.34
N THR A 94 -5.36 1.96 15.29
CA THR A 94 -4.25 2.13 16.22
C THR A 94 -2.92 2.08 15.48
N ALA A 95 -2.11 3.13 15.63
CA ALA A 95 -0.79 3.20 15.01
C ALA A 95 0.09 1.99 15.40
N ASP A 96 0.85 1.48 14.43
CA ASP A 96 1.73 0.33 14.55
C ASP A 96 1.03 -1.01 14.87
N GLU A 97 -0.30 -1.07 14.84
CA GLU A 97 -1.05 -2.33 14.84
C GLU A 97 -0.62 -3.19 13.64
N ALA A 98 -0.25 -4.44 13.88
CA ALA A 98 0.15 -5.37 12.81
C ALA A 98 -1.03 -5.73 11.90
N LEU A 99 -0.88 -5.47 10.60
CA LEU A 99 -1.87 -5.83 9.58
C LEU A 99 -1.59 -7.21 8.98
N THR A 100 -0.31 -7.53 8.77
CA THR A 100 0.14 -8.86 8.35
C THR A 100 0.69 -9.65 9.53
N SER A 101 0.32 -10.92 9.64
CA SER A 101 1.00 -11.89 10.52
C SER A 101 2.35 -12.35 9.93
N GLU A 102 3.12 -13.12 10.69
CA GLU A 102 4.39 -13.68 10.24
C GLU A 102 4.21 -14.56 8.99
N ALA A 103 3.18 -15.41 8.96
CA ALA A 103 2.86 -16.27 7.80
C ALA A 103 2.34 -15.50 6.58
N GLN A 104 1.99 -14.22 6.75
CA GLN A 104 1.49 -13.33 5.69
C GLN A 104 2.55 -12.28 5.30
N THR A 105 3.78 -12.43 5.80
CA THR A 105 4.92 -11.58 5.45
C THR A 105 5.48 -12.03 4.10
N PHE A 106 5.67 -11.10 3.17
CA PHE A 106 6.22 -11.42 1.86
C PHE A 106 7.74 -11.63 1.97
N MET A 107 8.25 -12.66 1.31
CA MET A 107 9.67 -12.93 1.18
C MET A 107 10.14 -12.56 -0.23
N MET A 108 10.70 -11.36 -0.36
CA MET A 108 10.99 -10.73 -1.66
C MET A 108 12.48 -10.66 -1.95
N LEU A 109 12.84 -10.57 -3.24
CA LEU A 109 14.23 -10.33 -3.64
C LEU A 109 14.69 -8.95 -3.15
N PRO A 110 15.89 -8.86 -2.55
CA PRO A 110 16.52 -7.58 -2.25
C PRO A 110 16.73 -6.78 -3.53
N GLN A 111 16.21 -5.57 -3.60
CA GLN A 111 16.18 -4.78 -4.83
C GLN A 111 16.01 -3.30 -4.56
N ARG A 112 16.46 -2.47 -5.50
CA ARG A 112 15.96 -1.11 -5.65
C ARG A 112 14.74 -1.16 -6.54
N LEU A 113 13.62 -0.64 -6.04
CA LEU A 113 12.33 -0.83 -6.68
C LEU A 113 12.26 -0.10 -8.04
N PRO A 114 11.80 -0.76 -9.11
CA PRO A 114 11.78 -0.18 -10.45
C PRO A 114 10.73 0.92 -10.60
N GLU A 115 10.80 1.64 -11.72
CA GLU A 115 9.73 2.53 -12.14
C GLU A 115 8.39 1.79 -12.21
N GLY A 116 7.32 2.43 -11.73
CA GLY A 116 5.97 1.85 -11.66
C GLY A 116 5.74 0.89 -10.49
N ALA A 117 6.71 0.67 -9.60
CA ALA A 117 6.52 -0.15 -8.40
C ALA A 117 5.52 0.52 -7.44
N GLN A 118 4.50 -0.23 -7.02
CA GLN A 118 3.37 0.28 -6.23
C GLN A 118 2.95 -0.69 -5.13
N ILE A 119 2.32 -0.15 -4.08
CA ILE A 119 1.53 -0.89 -3.10
C ILE A 119 0.07 -0.55 -3.34
N GLU A 120 -0.76 -1.57 -3.43
CA GLU A 120 -2.21 -1.47 -3.54
C GLU A 120 -2.84 -2.17 -2.34
N VAL A 121 -3.72 -1.47 -1.62
CA VAL A 121 -4.42 -2.00 -0.44
C VAL A 121 -5.91 -1.89 -0.66
N LEU A 122 -6.61 -3.02 -0.56
CA LEU A 122 -8.07 -3.06 -0.53
C LEU A 122 -8.53 -2.91 0.92
N PHE A 123 -9.27 -1.85 1.20
CA PHE A 123 -9.73 -1.48 2.54
C PHE A 123 -11.25 -1.30 2.52
N THR A 124 -11.92 -1.73 3.57
CA THR A 124 -13.35 -1.47 3.79
C THR A 124 -13.48 -0.64 5.06
N ASP A 125 -14.09 0.54 4.98
CA ASP A 125 -14.27 1.40 6.16
C ASP A 125 -15.41 0.89 7.07
N ASP A 126 -15.60 1.58 8.20
CA ASP A 126 -16.67 1.35 9.18
C ASP A 126 -18.09 1.50 8.59
N THR A 127 -18.24 2.28 7.52
CA THR A 127 -19.49 2.42 6.76
C THR A 127 -19.74 1.26 5.79
N HIS A 128 -18.87 0.25 5.78
CA HIS A 128 -18.87 -0.89 4.85
C HIS A 128 -18.63 -0.50 3.39
N THR A 129 -18.01 0.66 3.15
CA THR A 129 -17.64 1.12 1.82
C THR A 129 -16.24 0.62 1.46
N GLY A 130 -16.09 0.04 0.27
CA GLY A 130 -14.81 -0.45 -0.24
C GLY A 130 -13.97 0.67 -0.87
N HIS A 131 -12.68 0.68 -0.57
CA HIS A 131 -11.68 1.65 -1.02
C HIS A 131 -10.42 0.94 -1.52
N THR A 132 -9.74 1.55 -2.48
CA THR A 132 -8.43 1.11 -2.95
C THR A 132 -7.41 2.20 -2.67
N LEU A 133 -6.46 1.92 -1.76
CA LEU A 133 -5.35 2.81 -1.45
C LEU A 133 -4.15 2.41 -2.32
N ILE A 134 -3.54 3.38 -3.00
CA ILE A 134 -2.38 3.15 -3.85
C ILE A 134 -1.24 4.07 -3.41
N ALA A 135 -0.04 3.49 -3.28
CA ALA A 135 1.17 4.25 -2.98
C ALA A 135 2.29 3.85 -3.95
N ASP A 136 2.94 4.85 -4.55
CA ASP A 136 4.16 4.65 -5.34
C ASP A 136 5.37 4.41 -4.42
N ILE A 137 6.11 3.33 -4.67
CA ILE A 137 7.29 2.95 -3.87
C ILE A 137 8.58 2.91 -4.70
N LYS A 138 8.50 3.31 -5.96
CA LYS A 138 9.64 3.34 -6.89
C LYS A 138 10.87 4.02 -6.29
N GLY A 139 12.04 3.47 -6.59
CA GLY A 139 13.33 3.99 -6.14
C GLY A 139 13.69 3.69 -4.67
N SER A 140 12.73 3.21 -3.86
CA SER A 140 13.02 2.74 -2.49
C SER A 140 13.79 1.41 -2.52
N GLU A 141 14.47 1.10 -1.41
CA GLU A 141 15.34 -0.08 -1.32
C GLU A 141 14.76 -1.15 -0.39
N TRP A 142 14.86 -2.39 -0.84
CA TRP A 142 14.63 -3.61 -0.08
C TRP A 142 15.98 -4.26 0.21
N PRO A 143 16.54 -4.06 1.42
CA PRO A 143 17.86 -4.57 1.76
C PRO A 143 17.82 -6.05 2.13
N MET A 144 18.88 -6.77 1.73
CA MET A 144 19.02 -8.20 2.01
C MET A 144 19.07 -8.48 3.52
N GLY A 145 18.30 -9.48 3.94
CA GLY A 145 18.26 -9.98 5.31
C GLY A 145 17.66 -9.03 6.32
N LYS A 146 16.78 -8.13 5.86
CA LYS A 146 16.07 -7.16 6.69
C LYS A 146 14.57 -7.26 6.50
N THR A 147 13.85 -6.69 7.46
CA THR A 147 12.41 -6.50 7.38
C THR A 147 12.10 -5.05 7.02
N VAL A 148 11.38 -4.85 5.92
CA VAL A 148 10.77 -3.58 5.53
C VAL A 148 9.34 -3.55 6.05
N THR A 149 9.01 -2.51 6.81
CA THR A 149 7.66 -2.32 7.36
C THR A 149 7.01 -1.12 6.69
N TYR A 150 5.91 -1.35 5.97
CA TYR A 150 5.09 -0.29 5.41
C TYR A 150 3.97 0.07 6.38
N LYS A 151 3.82 1.37 6.65
CA LYS A 151 2.72 1.91 7.46
C LYS A 151 1.60 2.38 6.55
N ILE A 152 0.43 1.75 6.62
CA ILE A 152 -0.73 2.08 5.78
C ILE A 152 -1.55 3.18 6.46
N SER A 153 -1.78 4.28 5.75
CA SER A 153 -2.66 5.37 6.18
C SER A 153 -3.82 5.50 5.20
N SER A 154 -5.00 5.85 5.71
CA SER A 154 -6.18 6.19 4.91
C SER A 154 -6.39 7.72 4.85
N SER A 155 -5.33 8.51 4.98
CA SER A 155 -5.40 9.98 5.00
C SER A 155 -6.09 10.58 3.79
N SER A 156 -5.98 9.97 2.60
CA SER A 156 -6.72 10.37 1.41
C SER A 156 -8.23 10.12 1.50
N LEU A 157 -8.68 9.19 2.35
CA LEU A 157 -10.09 8.91 2.64
C LEU A 157 -10.63 9.75 3.81
N ASN A 158 -9.79 10.53 4.47
CA ASN A 158 -10.22 11.34 5.61
C ASN A 158 -11.08 12.54 5.21
N TRP A 159 -11.27 12.80 3.91
CA TRP A 159 -11.97 13.97 3.39
C TRP A 159 -13.47 13.74 3.20
N THR A 160 -14.29 14.45 3.99
CA THR A 160 -15.74 14.57 3.79
C THR A 160 -16.03 15.77 2.91
N TYR A 161 -16.74 15.57 1.80
CA TYR A 161 -17.14 16.66 0.90
C TYR A 161 -18.47 17.26 1.34
N THR A 162 -18.55 18.58 1.41
CA THR A 162 -19.76 19.35 1.69
C THR A 162 -20.04 20.25 0.49
N LEU A 163 -21.26 20.15 -0.04
CA LEU A 163 -21.82 21.09 -1.01
C LEU A 163 -23.12 21.63 -0.41
N ASP A 164 -23.08 22.90 0.00
CA ASP A 164 -24.24 23.60 0.55
C ASP A 164 -24.67 24.68 -0.44
N VAL A 165 -25.97 24.74 -0.74
CA VAL A 165 -26.56 25.73 -1.65
C VAL A 165 -27.61 26.48 -0.86
N THR A 166 -27.54 27.80 -0.87
CA THR A 166 -28.55 28.62 -0.20
C THR A 166 -29.92 28.39 -0.83
N ALA A 167 -30.92 28.04 -0.01
CA ALA A 167 -32.29 27.89 -0.48
C ALA A 167 -32.83 29.23 -1.00
N LEU A 168 -33.37 29.22 -2.22
CA LEU A 168 -34.01 30.37 -2.85
C LEU A 168 -35.52 30.39 -2.56
N ALA A 169 -36.11 31.58 -2.52
CA ALA A 169 -37.57 31.71 -2.43
C ALA A 169 -38.21 31.39 -3.79
N ASP A 170 -39.48 30.96 -3.79
CA ASP A 170 -40.21 30.74 -5.03
C ASP A 170 -40.34 32.04 -5.83
N PHE A 171 -40.11 31.96 -7.15
CA PHE A 171 -40.36 33.08 -8.03
C PHE A 171 -41.87 33.28 -8.24
N THR A 172 -42.32 34.52 -8.18
CA THR A 172 -43.70 34.89 -8.52
C THR A 172 -43.88 35.02 -10.04
N TYR A 173 -45.13 35.12 -10.50
CA TYR A 173 -45.51 35.27 -11.92
C TYR A 173 -44.94 36.53 -12.60
N THR A 174 -44.42 37.49 -11.84
CA THR A 174 -43.78 38.70 -12.37
C THR A 174 -42.33 38.46 -12.79
N GLY A 175 -41.76 37.30 -12.49
CA GLY A 175 -40.34 37.01 -12.72
C GLY A 175 -39.41 37.82 -11.80
N GLY A 176 -38.11 37.53 -11.87
CA GLY A 176 -37.08 38.24 -11.10
C GLY A 176 -35.71 37.56 -11.17
N THR A 177 -34.72 38.17 -10.53
CA THR A 177 -33.38 37.60 -10.32
C THR A 177 -33.16 37.35 -8.83
N GLN A 178 -32.73 36.15 -8.47
CA GLN A 178 -32.25 35.85 -7.11
C GLN A 178 -30.80 35.38 -7.18
N GLN A 179 -30.00 35.81 -6.21
CA GLN A 179 -28.65 35.32 -6.02
C GLN A 179 -28.67 34.17 -5.02
N TYR A 180 -27.94 33.10 -5.33
CA TYR A 180 -27.64 32.03 -4.38
C TYR A 180 -26.15 31.95 -4.14
N CYS A 181 -25.76 31.43 -2.96
CA CYS A 181 -24.38 31.12 -2.65
C CYS A 181 -24.20 29.60 -2.66
N VAL A 182 -23.09 29.14 -3.24
CA VAL A 182 -22.66 27.73 -3.18
C VAL A 182 -21.40 27.67 -2.33
N THR A 183 -21.45 26.90 -1.26
CA THR A 183 -20.28 26.60 -0.43
C THR A 183 -19.85 25.17 -0.72
N SER A 184 -18.69 25.00 -1.35
CA SER A 184 -18.10 23.69 -1.63
C SER A 184 -16.73 23.56 -0.96
N TYR A 185 -16.59 22.58 -0.07
CA TYR A 185 -15.32 22.27 0.58
C TYR A 185 -15.21 20.78 0.88
N ARG A 186 -13.98 20.31 1.04
CA ARG A 186 -13.68 19.02 1.66
C ARG A 186 -13.07 19.24 3.04
N GLN A 187 -13.36 18.37 3.98
CA GLN A 187 -12.87 18.47 5.36
C GLN A 187 -12.22 17.16 5.80
N ASN A 188 -10.99 17.21 6.33
CA ASN A 188 -10.33 16.01 6.85
C ASN A 188 -10.82 15.63 8.26
N ALA A 189 -10.43 14.45 8.75
CA ALA A 189 -10.78 13.95 10.08
C ALA A 189 -10.24 14.84 11.23
N GLN A 190 -9.21 15.64 10.95
CA GLN A 190 -8.59 16.60 11.86
C GLN A 190 -9.28 17.98 11.84
N GLY A 191 -10.30 18.17 10.99
CA GLY A 191 -11.09 19.41 10.91
C GLY A 191 -10.56 20.48 9.94
N GLU A 192 -9.47 20.20 9.22
CA GLU A 192 -8.94 21.09 8.19
C GLU A 192 -9.87 21.12 6.98
N LYS A 193 -10.13 22.31 6.45
CA LYS A 193 -11.02 22.53 5.29
C LYS A 193 -10.25 23.03 4.10
N GLU A 194 -10.52 22.43 2.94
CA GLU A 194 -9.99 22.87 1.65
C GLU A 194 -11.13 23.10 0.66
N ALA A 195 -10.98 24.09 -0.21
CA ALA A 195 -11.95 24.34 -1.27
C ALA A 195 -12.04 23.11 -2.19
N ALA A 196 -13.26 22.68 -2.51
CA ALA A 196 -13.50 21.61 -3.47
C ALA A 196 -14.07 22.21 -4.77
N GLU A 197 -13.56 21.77 -5.92
CA GLU A 197 -14.11 22.20 -7.20
C GLU A 197 -15.51 21.61 -7.41
N TRP A 198 -16.40 22.42 -8.00
CA TRP A 198 -17.77 22.04 -8.32
C TRP A 198 -18.15 22.55 -9.71
N THR A 199 -19.08 21.85 -10.34
CA THR A 199 -19.69 22.27 -11.61
C THR A 199 -21.21 22.33 -11.44
N ALA A 200 -21.86 23.25 -12.13
CA ALA A 200 -23.32 23.31 -12.21
C ALA A 200 -23.78 23.09 -13.65
N GLN A 201 -24.94 22.46 -13.79
CA GLN A 201 -25.66 22.32 -15.05
C GLN A 201 -27.08 22.84 -14.81
N TYR A 202 -27.64 23.58 -15.78
CA TYR A 202 -29.04 23.98 -15.75
C TYR A 202 -29.80 23.21 -16.83
N ALA A 203 -31.06 22.91 -16.54
CA ALA A 203 -32.01 22.36 -17.50
C ALA A 203 -33.25 23.26 -17.53
N GLU A 204 -33.73 23.59 -18.72
CA GLU A 204 -35.02 24.24 -18.91
C GLU A 204 -36.04 23.15 -19.23
N ASP A 205 -37.14 23.11 -18.48
CA ASP A 205 -38.26 22.24 -18.85
C ASP A 205 -38.81 22.73 -20.19
N GLY A 206 -38.68 21.87 -21.20
CA GLY A 206 -39.05 22.16 -22.58
C GLY A 206 -40.50 22.62 -22.68
N THR A 207 -40.69 23.76 -23.34
CA THR A 207 -42.01 24.22 -23.78
C THR A 207 -42.51 23.30 -24.91
N THR A 208 -43.79 22.98 -24.84
CA THR A 208 -44.53 22.13 -25.80
C THR A 208 -44.69 22.78 -27.17
#